data_AF-A0A956A040-F1
#
_entry.id   AF-A0A956A040-F1
#
_cell.length_a   1.000
_cell.length_b   1.000
_cell.length_c   1.000
_cell.angle_alpha   90.00
_cell.angle_beta   90.00
_cell.angle_gamma   90.00
#
_symmetry.space_group_name_H-M   'P 1'
#
loop_
_entity.id
_entity.type
_entity.pdbx_description
1 polymer ?
#
loop_
_entity_poly.entity_id
_entity_poly.type
_entity_poly.pdbx_seq_one_letter_code
_entity_poly.pdbx_strand_id
1 'polypeptide(L)'
;MAAQPVANAEIADALERVADLLEAQEANAYRVRAYRNAAATIRAHDEPLGALYERGGTAALDALPTIGRTIAAHVAELLQRGSLALLDRLEGESSPEQLLLTVP
;
A
#
# COMPACT_ATOMS: atom_id res chain seq x y z
N MET A 1 14.90 4.20 20.25
CA MET A 1 14.97 4.75 18.88
C MET A 1 13.54 4.88 18.41
N ALA A 2 13.00 6.10 18.32
CA ALA A 2 11.66 6.28 17.75
C ALA A 2 11.77 5.94 16.26
N ALA A 3 11.18 4.83 15.83
CA ALA A 3 10.96 4.60 14.40
C ALA A 3 10.23 5.85 13.90
N GLN A 4 10.80 6.55 12.91
CA GLN A 4 10.15 7.72 12.36
C GLN A 4 8.77 7.26 11.86
N PRO A 5 7.67 7.86 12.34
CA PRO A 5 6.34 7.46 11.92
C PRO A 5 6.27 7.73 10.42
N VAL A 6 6.07 6.67 9.64
CA VAL A 6 5.81 6.78 8.20
C VAL A 6 4.61 7.72 8.05
N ALA A 7 4.77 8.78 7.27
CA ALA A 7 3.70 9.76 7.12
C ALA A 7 2.51 9.14 6.37
N ASN A 8 1.30 9.57 6.70
CA ASN A 8 0.10 9.15 5.97
C ASN A 8 0.23 9.40 4.46
N ALA A 9 0.91 10.49 4.08
CA ALA A 9 1.23 10.80 2.69
C ALA A 9 2.07 9.70 2.03
N GLU A 10 3.12 9.19 2.69
CA GLU A 10 3.98 8.13 2.14
C GLU A 10 3.23 6.82 1.96
N ILE A 11 2.35 6.48 2.90
CA ILE A 11 1.48 5.28 2.79
C ILE A 11 0.51 5.45 1.62
N ALA A 12 -0.11 6.63 1.50
CA ALA A 12 -1.02 6.94 0.40
C ALA A 12 -0.31 6.87 -0.95
N ASP A 13 0.90 7.42 -1.06
CA ASP A 13 1.70 7.41 -2.28
C ASP A 13 2.05 5.97 -2.70
N ALA A 14 2.41 5.11 -1.75
CA ALA A 14 2.68 3.69 -2.02
C ALA A 14 1.43 2.97 -2.54
N LEU A 15 0.26 3.22 -1.96
CA LEU A 15 -1.00 2.61 -2.41
C LEU A 15 -1.45 3.16 -3.78
N GLU A 16 -1.26 4.45 -4.05
CA GLU A 16 -1.50 5.03 -5.39
C GLU A 16 -0.61 4.35 -6.42
N ARG A 17 0.67 4.15 -6.11
CA ARG A 17 1.61 3.49 -7.02
C ARG A 17 1.22 2.03 -7.31
N VAL A 18 0.72 1.30 -6.30
CA VAL A 18 0.10 -0.03 -6.51
C VAL A 18 -1.09 0.06 -7.47
N ALA A 19 -1.96 1.06 -7.31
CA ALA A 19 -3.11 1.24 -8.19
C ALA A 19 -2.69 1.52 -9.64
N ASP A 20 -1.68 2.37 -9.83
CA ASP A 20 -1.16 2.74 -11.16
C ASP A 20 -0.52 1.55 -11.87
N LEU A 21 0.24 0.73 -11.15
CA LEU A 21 0.83 -0.49 -11.70
C LEU A 21 -0.24 -1.53 -12.04
N LEU A 22 -1.24 -1.70 -11.18
CA LEU A 22 -2.37 -2.58 -11.47
C LEU A 22 -3.18 -2.10 -12.68
N GLU A 23 -3.36 -0.79 -12.83
CA GLU A 23 -4.04 -0.18 -13.99
C GLU A 23 -3.23 -0.40 -15.28
N ALA A 24 -1.91 -0.19 -15.23
CA ALA A 24 -1.01 -0.40 -16.36
C ALA A 24 -0.96 -1.86 -16.84
N GLN A 25 -1.14 -2.82 -15.92
CA GLN A 25 -1.20 -4.25 -16.24
C GLN A 25 -2.61 -4.72 -16.66
N GLU A 26 -3.55 -3.80 -16.90
CA GLU A 26 -4.96 -4.10 -17.22
C GLU A 26 -5.60 -5.04 -16.17
N ALA A 27 -5.17 -4.93 -14.92
CA ALA A 27 -5.70 -5.74 -13.84
C ALA A 27 -7.14 -5.33 -13.50
N ASN A 28 -7.74 -6.04 -12.53
CA ASN A 28 -9.13 -5.82 -12.17
C ASN A 28 -9.40 -4.37 -11.71
N ALA A 29 -10.25 -3.65 -12.45
CA ALA A 29 -10.63 -2.26 -12.19
C ALA A 29 -11.22 -2.04 -10.78
N TYR A 30 -11.87 -3.04 -10.19
CA TYR A 30 -12.33 -2.98 -8.79
C TYR A 30 -11.16 -2.84 -7.82
N ARG A 31 -10.07 -3.59 -8.04
CA ARG A 31 -8.87 -3.52 -7.20
C ARG A 31 -8.18 -2.17 -7.35
N VAL A 32 -7.99 -1.69 -8.58
CA VAL A 32 -7.41 -0.36 -8.86
C VAL A 32 -8.17 0.72 -8.09
N ARG A 33 -9.50 0.74 -8.20
CA ARG A 33 -10.35 1.70 -7.48
C ARG A 33 -10.24 1.55 -5.97
N ALA A 34 -10.18 0.33 -5.45
CA ALA A 34 -10.04 0.09 -4.01
C ALA A 34 -8.73 0.69 -3.47
N TYR A 35 -7.60 0.52 -4.18
CA TYR A 35 -6.33 1.12 -3.79
C TYR A 35 -6.34 2.65 -3.87
N ARG A 36 -6.90 3.23 -4.93
CA ARG A 36 -7.02 4.70 -5.05
C ARG A 36 -7.91 5.31 -3.96
N ASN A 37 -9.05 4.68 -3.67
CA ASN A 37 -9.96 5.15 -2.63
C ASN A 37 -9.32 5.06 -1.24
N ALA A 38 -8.60 3.97 -0.97
CA ALA A 38 -7.86 3.82 0.27
C ALA A 38 -6.77 4.89 0.39
N ALA A 39 -5.96 5.12 -0.64
CA ALA A 39 -4.94 6.16 -0.63
C ALA A 39 -5.53 7.56 -0.35
N ALA A 40 -6.64 7.91 -1.01
CA ALA A 40 -7.34 9.17 -0.77
C ALA A 40 -7.85 9.29 0.67
N THR A 41 -8.42 8.21 1.22
CA THR A 41 -8.88 8.17 2.61
C THR A 41 -7.73 8.39 3.59
N ILE A 42 -6.60 7.72 3.37
CA ILE A 42 -5.42 7.82 4.23
C ILE A 42 -4.81 9.22 4.17
N ARG A 43 -4.68 9.79 2.96
CA ARG A 43 -4.14 11.13 2.74
C ARG A 43 -5.01 12.21 3.40
N ALA A 44 -6.32 12.00 3.42
CA ALA A 44 -7.27 12.90 4.08
C ALA A 44 -7.44 12.64 5.59
N HIS A 45 -6.79 11.61 6.15
CA HIS A 45 -6.95 11.28 7.56
C HIS A 45 -6.03 12.13 8.45
N ASP A 46 -6.62 12.86 9.40
CA ASP A 46 -5.90 13.76 10.32
C ASP A 46 -4.97 13.02 11.31
N GLU A 47 -5.35 11.80 11.76
CA GLU A 47 -4.54 11.02 12.69
C GLU A 47 -3.49 10.19 11.93
N PRO A 48 -2.22 10.13 12.40
CA PRO A 48 -1.22 9.24 11.82
C PRO A 48 -1.68 7.77 11.91
N LEU A 49 -1.63 7.04 10.79
CA LEU A 49 -2.00 5.63 10.78
C LEU A 49 -1.10 4.76 11.65
N GLY A 50 0.15 5.18 11.87
CA GLY A 50 1.03 4.54 12.83
C GLY A 50 0.43 4.55 14.24
N ALA A 51 -0.12 5.67 14.68
CA ALA A 51 -0.77 5.77 15.99
C ALA A 51 -2.07 4.95 16.05
N LEU A 52 -2.86 4.98 14.96
CA LEU A 52 -4.06 4.14 14.85
C LEU A 52 -3.73 2.65 14.94
N TYR A 53 -2.65 2.24 14.27
CA TYR A 53 -2.15 0.88 14.26
C TYR A 53 -1.58 0.47 15.63
N GLU A 54 -0.86 1.33 16.33
CA GLU A 54 -0.39 1.04 17.69
C GLU A 54 -1.53 0.83 18.68
N ARG A 55 -2.65 1.54 18.50
CA ARG A 55 -3.83 1.46 19.38
C ARG A 55 -4.70 0.23 19.14
N GLY A 56 -4.87 -0.19 17.89
CA GLY A 56 -5.84 -1.24 17.53
C GLY A 56 -5.40 -2.21 16.44
N GLY A 57 -4.12 -2.15 16.05
CA GLY A 57 -3.52 -3.01 15.04
C GLY A 57 -4.20 -2.89 13.67
N THR A 58 -4.14 -3.98 12.91
CA THR A 58 -4.75 -4.07 11.59
C THR A 58 -6.27 -3.92 11.63
N ALA A 59 -6.92 -4.28 12.74
CA ALA A 59 -8.37 -4.15 12.88
C ALA A 59 -8.82 -2.68 12.90
N ALA A 60 -8.02 -1.78 13.48
CA ALA A 60 -8.31 -0.35 13.42
C ALA A 60 -8.20 0.20 12.00
N LEU A 61 -7.24 -0.30 11.21
CA LEU A 61 -7.10 0.09 9.79
C LEU A 61 -8.26 -0.44 8.94
N ASP A 62 -8.73 -1.67 9.18
CA ASP A 62 -9.88 -2.29 8.49
C ASP A 62 -11.22 -1.60 8.87
N ALA A 63 -11.24 -0.84 9.96
CA ALA A 63 -12.42 -0.04 10.34
C ALA A 63 -12.54 1.27 9.55
N LEU A 64 -11.49 1.68 8.81
CA LEU A 64 -11.52 2.90 8.01
C LEU A 64 -12.39 2.72 6.76
N PRO A 65 -13.10 3.77 6.32
CA PRO A 65 -13.93 3.69 5.13
C PRO A 65 -13.07 3.37 3.91
N THR A 66 -13.57 2.53 3.01
CA THR A 66 -12.87 2.09 1.78
C THR A 66 -11.65 1.19 1.98
N ILE A 67 -11.18 0.99 3.21
CA ILE A 67 -10.07 0.10 3.53
C ILE A 67 -10.64 -1.24 3.97
N GLY A 68 -10.45 -2.26 3.13
CA GLY A 68 -10.75 -3.65 3.50
C GLY A 68 -9.53 -4.39 4.03
N ARG A 69 -9.77 -5.58 4.60
CA ARG A 69 -8.75 -6.46 5.21
C ARG A 69 -7.43 -6.59 4.45
N THR A 70 -7.48 -6.73 3.12
CA THR A 70 -6.27 -6.83 2.29
C THR A 70 -5.46 -5.53 2.31
N ILE A 71 -6.12 -4.39 2.14
CA ILE A 71 -5.46 -3.08 2.13
C ILE A 71 -4.96 -2.75 3.54
N ALA A 72 -5.76 -3.05 4.57
CA ALA A 72 -5.35 -2.91 5.97
C ALA A 72 -4.07 -3.70 6.26
N ALA A 73 -3.95 -4.93 5.76
CA ALA A 73 -2.74 -5.74 5.89
C ALA A 73 -1.54 -5.09 5.17
N HIS A 74 -1.72 -4.58 3.96
CA HIS A 74 -0.66 -3.89 3.21
C HIS A 74 -0.21 -2.60 3.89
N VAL A 75 -1.13 -1.83 4.46
CA VAL A 75 -0.81 -0.63 5.24
C VAL A 75 -0.03 -1.00 6.51
N ALA A 76 -0.45 -2.06 7.22
CA ALA A 76 0.29 -2.56 8.37
C ALA A 76 1.71 -3.03 7.99
N GLU A 77 1.87 -3.63 6.82
CA GLU A 77 3.17 -4.02 6.28
C GLU A 77 4.06 -2.80 6.01
N LEU A 78 3.53 -1.77 5.34
CA LEU A 78 4.24 -0.50 5.12
C LEU A 78 4.66 0.16 6.44
N LEU A 79 3.79 0.16 7.44
CA LEU A 79 4.08 0.73 8.76
C LEU A 79 5.17 -0.04 9.51
N GLN A 80 5.22 -1.37 9.37
CA GLN A 80 6.18 -2.22 10.09
C GLN A 80 7.52 -2.36 9.37
N ARG A 81 7.49 -2.48 8.04
CA ARG A 81 8.66 -2.83 7.21
C ARG A 81 9.20 -1.63 6.44
N GLY A 82 8.39 -0.60 6.20
CA GLY A 82 8.72 0.50 5.29
C GLY A 82 8.64 0.13 3.81
N SER A 83 8.29 -1.13 3.48
CA SER A 83 8.11 -1.62 2.13
C SER A 83 6.89 -2.52 2.03
N LEU A 84 6.38 -2.71 0.81
CA LEU A 84 5.21 -3.53 0.52
C LEU A 84 5.59 -4.57 -0.52
N ALA A 85 5.56 -5.86 -0.15
CA ALA A 85 5.94 -6.94 -1.05
C ALA A 85 5.11 -6.98 -2.35
N LEU A 86 3.85 -6.53 -2.30
CA LEU A 86 3.03 -6.38 -3.51
C LEU A 86 3.57 -5.30 -4.44
N LEU A 87 4.01 -4.17 -3.91
CA LEU A 87 4.58 -3.09 -4.70
C LEU A 87 5.90 -3.52 -5.32
N ASP A 88 6.81 -4.11 -4.53
CA ASP A 88 8.07 -4.69 -5.03
C ASP A 88 7.82 -5.68 -6.18
N ARG A 89 6.82 -6.54 -6.04
CA ARG A 89 6.45 -7.51 -7.10
C ARG A 89 5.93 -6.81 -8.36
N LEU A 90 5.02 -5.86 -8.22
CA LEU A 90 4.44 -5.14 -9.35
C LEU A 90 5.48 -4.28 -10.07
N GLU A 91 6.41 -3.66 -9.34
CA GLU A 91 7.53 -2.90 -9.91
C GLU A 91 8.55 -3.83 -10.60
N GLY A 92 8.80 -5.01 -10.04
CA GLY A 92 9.65 -6.03 -10.66
C GLY A 92 9.07 -6.61 -11.95
N GLU A 93 7.76 -6.87 -11.99
CA GLU A 93 7.06 -7.30 -13.22
C GLU A 93 7.01 -6.18 -14.28
N SER A 94 7.06 -4.91 -13.86
CA SER A 94 7.04 -3.74 -14.76
C SER A 94 8.44 -3.30 -15.20
N SER A 95 9.50 -3.84 -14.59
CA SER A 95 10.89 -3.55 -14.95
C SER A 95 11.34 -4.47 -16.08
N PRO A 96 11.60 -3.97 -17.30
CA PRO A 96 12.09 -4.80 -18.42
C PRO A 96 13.44 -5.48 -18.14
N GLU A 97 14.11 -5.12 -17.05
CA GLU A 97 15.38 -5.65 -16.57
C GLU A 97 15.25 -7.10 -16.05
N GLN A 98 14.08 -7.53 -15.56
CA GLN A 98 13.87 -8.90 -15.08
C GLN A 98 13.58 -9.94 -16.18
N LEU A 99 13.29 -9.52 -17.41
CA LEU A 99 13.16 -10.43 -18.56
C LEU A 99 14.52 -10.96 -19.04
N LEU A 100 15.64 -10.43 -18.55
CA LEU A 100 17.00 -10.74 -19.01
C LEU A 100 17.80 -11.71 -18.12
N LEU A 101 17.23 -12.23 -17.02
CA LEU A 101 17.95 -13.14 -16.10
C LEU A 101 17.37 -14.55 -15.95
N THR A 102 16.45 -14.99 -16.82
CA THR A 102 15.98 -16.39 -16.83
C THR A 102 16.57 -17.20 -18.00
N VAL A 103 17.89 -17.17 -18.14
CA VAL A 103 18.68 -18.15 -18.90
C VAL A 103 19.91 -18.45 -18.04
N PRO A 104 20.14 -19.69 -17.58
CA PRO A 104 20.41 -20.86 -18.43
C PRO A 104 19.60 -22.13 -18.12
#